data_AF-A0A351NFK8-F1
#
_entry.id   AF-A0A351NFK8-F1
#
_cell.length_a   1.000
_cell.length_b   1.000
_cell.length_c   1.000
_cell.angle_alpha   90.00
_cell.angle_beta   90.00
_cell.angle_gamma   90.00
#
_symmetry.space_group_name_H-M   'P 1'
#
loop_
_entity.id
_entity.type
_entity.pdbx_description
1 polymer ?
#
loop_
_entity_poly.entity_id
_entity_poly.type
_entity_poly.pdbx_seq_one_letter_code
_entity_poly.pdbx_strand_id
1 'polypeptide(L)' 'MKAAIVGASGAVGQEFLRVLEERNFPVDELLLFGSERSAGTKYRFRGKDLEV' A
#
# COMPACT_ATOMS: atom_id res chain seq x y z
N MET A 1 14.51 -3.61 3.08
CA MET A 1 14.16 -3.34 1.68
C MET A 1 13.03 -2.31 1.61
N LYS A 2 13.14 -1.31 0.72
CA LYS A 2 12.02 -0.40 0.38
C LYS A 2 11.23 -0.96 -0.80
N ALA A 3 9.90 -0.87 -0.75
CA ALA A 3 9.03 -1.33 -1.83
C ALA A 3 7.92 -0.30 -2.10
N ALA A 4 7.32 -0.37 -3.30
CA ALA A 4 6.24 0.51 -3.71
C ALA A 4 5.12 -0.26 -4.40
N ILE A 5 3.87 0.15 -4.18
CA ILE A 5 2.70 -0.32 -4.92
C ILE A 5 2.20 0.83 -5.79
N VAL A 6 2.28 0.65 -7.11
CA VAL A 6 1.70 1.59 -8.09
C VAL A 6 0.29 1.11 -8.43
N GLY A 7 -0.69 1.99 -8.27
CA GLY A 7 -2.11 1.62 -8.38
C GLY A 7 -2.68 1.07 -7.07
N ALA A 8 -2.20 1.57 -5.93
CA ALA A 8 -2.61 1.10 -4.60
C ALA A 8 -4.14 1.18 -4.39
N SER A 9 -4.81 2.15 -5.00
CA SER A 9 -6.27 2.34 -4.92
C SER A 9 -7.10 1.35 -5.75
N GLY A 10 -6.47 0.58 -6.66
CA GLY A 10 -7.15 -0.43 -7.46
C GLY A 10 -7.38 -1.74 -6.70
N ALA A 11 -8.28 -2.59 -7.20
CA ALA A 11 -8.59 -3.88 -6.57
C ALA A 11 -7.32 -4.72 -6.28
N VAL A 12 -6.43 -4.83 -7.27
CA VAL A 12 -5.16 -5.58 -7.10
C VAL A 12 -4.25 -4.93 -6.06
N GLY A 13 -4.13 -3.60 -6.03
CA GLY A 13 -3.32 -2.89 -5.05
C GLY A 13 -3.77 -3.10 -3.62
N GLN A 14 -5.10 -3.13 -3.40
CA GLN A 14 -5.68 -3.46 -2.10
C GLN A 14 -5.39 -4.91 -1.69
N GLU A 15 -5.43 -5.86 -2.62
CA GLU A 15 -5.08 -7.25 -2.30
C GLU A 15 -3.60 -7.44 -2.01
N PHE A 16 -2.73 -6.67 -2.67
CA PHE A 16 -1.32 -6.64 -2.30
C PHE A 16 -1.13 -6.17 -0.85
N LEU A 17 -1.79 -5.09 -0.43
CA LEU A 17 -1.70 -4.61 0.96
C LEU A 17 -2.11 -5.70 1.95
N ARG A 18 -3.25 -6.37 1.71
CA ARG A 18 -3.74 -7.44 2.57
C ARG A 18 -2.77 -8.63 2.61
N VAL A 19 -2.36 -9.14 1.44
CA VAL A 19 -1.48 -10.33 1.37
C VAL A 19 -0.11 -10.06 1.98
N LEU A 20 0.47 -8.88 1.76
CA LEU A 20 1.76 -8.50 2.35
C LEU A 20 1.69 -8.44 3.89
N GLU A 21 0.55 -7.99 4.42
CA GLU A 21 0.29 -7.97 5.87
C GLU A 21 0.09 -9.39 6.42
N GLU A 22 -0.82 -10.18 5.84
CA GLU A 22 -1.11 -11.57 6.24
C GLU A 22 0.14 -12.46 6.22
N ARG A 23 1.01 -12.27 5.22
CA ARG A 23 2.25 -13.04 5.06
C ARG A 23 3.40 -12.53 5.91
N ASN A 24 3.21 -11.45 6.66
CA ASN A 24 4.29 -10.75 7.36
C ASN A 24 5.50 -10.48 6.44
N PHE A 25 5.24 -10.07 5.19
CA PHE A 25 6.28 -9.93 4.18
C PHE A 25 7.39 -8.97 4.65
N PRO A 26 8.69 -9.31 4.48
CA PRO A 26 9.79 -8.49 4.98
C PRO A 26 9.95 -7.23 4.13
N VAL A 27 9.34 -6.12 4.58
CA VAL A 27 9.47 -4.78 4.01
C VAL A 27 9.73 -3.77 5.13
N ASP A 28 10.73 -2.92 4.94
CA ASP A 28 11.10 -1.89 5.92
C ASP A 28 10.20 -0.66 5.75
N GLU A 29 9.91 -0.32 4.49
CA GLU A 29 9.13 0.84 4.10
C GLU A 29 8.31 0.50 2.84
N LEU A 30 7.01 0.77 2.90
CA LEU A 30 6.08 0.57 1.80
C LEU A 30 5.51 1.93 1.37
N LEU A 31 5.71 2.29 0.11
CA LEU A 31 5.20 3.52 -0.49
C LEU A 31 3.99 3.19 -1.38
N LEU A 32 2.97 4.04 -1.34
CA LEU A 32 1.80 3.89 -2.20
C LEU A 32 1.83 4.98 -3.27
N PHE A 33 1.50 4.61 -4.50
CA PHE A 33 1.39 5.54 -5.62
C PHE A 33 0.08 5.28 -6.35
N GLY A 34 -0.50 6.36 -6.88
CA GLY A 34 -1.75 6.34 -7.62
C GLY A 34 -1.84 7.48 -8.62
N SER A 35 -3.00 7.58 -9.25
CA SER A 35 -3.32 8.75 -10.08
C SER A 35 -3.67 9.95 -9.20
N GLU A 36 -3.69 11.14 -9.78
CA GLU A 36 -4.18 12.38 -9.11
C GLU A 36 -5.56 12.19 -8.46
N ARG A 37 -6.45 11.39 -9.06
CA ARG A 37 -7.78 11.08 -8.52
C ARG A 37 -7.76 10.38 -7.16
N SER A 38 -6.68 9.68 -6.81
CA SER A 38 -6.53 8.96 -5.55
C SER A 38 -5.49 9.57 -4.61
N ALA A 39 -4.84 10.67 -5.00
CA ALA A 39 -3.88 11.38 -4.16
C ALA A 39 -4.51 11.80 -2.83
N GLY A 40 -3.79 11.59 -1.72
CA GLY A 40 -4.26 11.90 -0.37
C GLY A 40 -5.17 10.82 0.26
N THR A 41 -5.52 9.78 -0.50
CA THR A 41 -6.27 8.64 0.05
C THR A 41 -5.37 7.85 0.99
N LYS A 42 -5.91 7.46 2.16
CA LYS A 42 -5.17 6.70 3.17
C LYS A 42 -5.63 5.25 3.23
N TYR A 43 -4.66 4.34 3.31
CA TYR A 43 -4.88 2.91 3.47
C TYR A 43 -4.13 2.39 4.69
N ARG A 44 -4.77 1.47 5.41
CA ARG A 44 -4.20 0.85 6.62
C ARG A 44 -3.22 -0.25 6.20
N PHE A 45 -2.01 -0.23 6.76
CA PHE A 45 -1.03 -1.30 6.64
C PHE A 45 -0.23 -1.40 7.95
N ARG A 46 -0.24 -2.57 8.59
CA ARG A 46 0.45 -2.84 9.87
C ARG A 46 0.10 -1.83 10.96
N GLY A 47 -1.18 -1.48 11.06
CA GLY A 47 -1.67 -0.52 12.04
C GLY A 47 -1.27 0.93 11.79
N LYS A 48 -0.66 1.25 10.64
CA LYS A 48 -0.32 2.61 10.21
C LYS A 48 -1.17 3.01 9.02
N ASP A 49 -1.41 4.30 8.87
CA ASP A 49 -2.06 4.85 7.69
C ASP A 49 -0.98 5.29 6.69
N LEU A 50 -1.03 4.72 5.49
CA LEU A 50 -0.18 5.08 4.37
C LEU A 50 -0.99 5.90 3.37
N GLU A 51 -0.45 7.03 2.94
CA GLU A 51 -1.07 7.93 1.98
C GLU A 51 -0.59 7.61 0.56
N VAL A 52 -1.51 7.69 -0.41
CA VAL A 52 -1.24 7.58 -1.86
C VAL A 52 -0.84 8.92 -2.45
#